data_AF-A0A923PSC4-F1
#
_entry.id   AF-A0A923PSC4-F1
#
_cell.length_a   1.000
_cell.length_b   1.000
_cell.length_c   1.000
_cell.angle_alpha   90.00
_cell.angle_beta   90.00
_cell.angle_gamma   90.00
#
_symmetry.space_group_name_H-M   'P 1'
#
loop_
_entity.id
_entity.type
_entity.pdbx_description
1 polymer ?
#
loop_
_entity_poly.entity_id
_entity_poly.type
_entity_poly.pdbx_seq_one_letter_code
_entity_poly.pdbx_strand_id
1 'polypeptide(L)' 'PGDAGPTSVTVVVDKVTLIPGAIAGGTVTFSDGVTGKWIVDQQYRPGFTEISQPGYRPNPADAQAFMQELGRVMQARGL' A
#
# COMPACT_ATOMS: atom_id res chain seq x y z
N PRO A 1 7.06 -26.66 1.80
CA PRO A 1 7.48 -25.55 0.92
C PRO A 1 6.49 -25.39 -0.23
N GLY A 2 5.52 -24.49 -0.09
CA GLY A 2 4.54 -24.19 -1.14
C GLY A 2 4.93 -22.89 -1.81
N ASP A 3 5.28 -22.96 -3.09
CA ASP A 3 5.60 -21.86 -3.99
C ASP A 3 4.48 -20.82 -4.00
N ALA A 4 4.73 -19.69 -3.32
CA ALA A 4 4.02 -18.46 -3.60
C ALA A 4 4.44 -18.00 -5.00
N GLY A 5 3.60 -18.28 -6.00
CA GLY A 5 3.72 -17.65 -7.31
C GLY A 5 3.79 -16.12 -7.15
N PRO A 6 4.43 -15.40 -8.08
CA PRO A 6 4.73 -13.99 -7.91
C PRO A 6 3.43 -13.18 -7.77
N THR A 7 3.04 -12.90 -6.54
CA THR A 7 2.02 -11.89 -6.23
C THR A 7 2.70 -10.54 -6.34
N SER A 8 2.80 -10.05 -7.58
CA SER A 8 3.46 -8.80 -7.90
C SER A 8 2.58 -7.62 -7.50
N VAL A 9 2.45 -7.37 -6.19
CA VAL A 9 1.92 -6.12 -5.68
C VAL A 9 2.95 -5.03 -5.96
N THR A 10 2.52 -3.98 -6.66
CA THR A 10 3.36 -2.82 -6.92
C THR A 10 2.85 -1.66 -6.09
N VAL A 11 3.62 -1.26 -5.07
CA VAL A 11 3.33 -0.05 -4.29
C VAL A 11 4.14 1.10 -4.83
N VAL A 12 3.46 2.10 -5.38
CA VAL A 12 4.04 3.36 -5.83
C VAL A 12 3.87 4.38 -4.74
N VAL A 13 4.99 4.90 -4.23
CA VAL A 13 4.97 5.99 -3.26
C VAL A 13 4.91 7.30 -4.04
N ASP A 14 3.78 7.98 -3.99
CA ASP A 14 3.70 9.34 -4.50
C ASP A 14 4.15 10.32 -3.41
N LYS A 15 4.75 11.45 -3.77
CA LYS A 15 5.06 12.47 -2.75
C LYS A 15 3.75 13.07 -2.28
N VAL A 16 3.28 12.63 -1.12
CA VAL A 16 2.19 13.26 -0.35
C VAL A 16 2.59 14.68 0.01
N THR A 17 2.38 15.58 -0.93
CA THR A 17 2.54 17.02 -0.74
C THR A 17 1.16 17.66 -0.55
N LEU A 18 0.08 16.90 -0.73
CA LEU A 18 -1.30 17.42 -0.76
C LEU A 18 -2.29 16.77 0.22
N ILE A 19 -1.91 15.77 1.03
CA ILE A 19 -2.85 15.16 1.99
C ILE A 19 -2.56 15.72 3.39
N PRO A 20 -3.41 16.62 3.93
CA PRO A 20 -3.20 17.20 5.25
C PRO A 20 -3.27 16.11 6.33
N GLY A 21 -2.22 16.00 7.15
CA GLY A 21 -2.13 15.05 8.27
C GLY A 21 -1.52 13.69 7.95
N ALA A 22 -1.20 13.40 6.69
CA ALA A 22 -0.48 12.19 6.30
C ALA A 22 1.04 12.44 6.25
N ILE A 23 1.81 11.53 6.84
CA ILE A 23 3.29 11.57 6.83
C ILE A 23 3.87 10.84 5.60
N ALA A 24 3.12 9.90 5.05
CA ALA A 24 3.43 9.19 3.83
C ALA A 24 2.14 8.77 3.12
N GLY A 25 2.27 8.36 1.86
CA GLY A 25 1.16 7.86 1.08
C GLY A 25 1.54 7.70 -0.38
N GLY A 26 0.60 7.21 -1.17
CA GLY A 26 0.83 6.90 -2.56
C GLY A 26 -0.30 6.08 -3.15
N THR A 27 0.04 5.37 -4.22
CA THR A 27 -0.87 4.48 -4.94
C THR A 27 -0.36 3.05 -4.85
N VAL A 28 -1.23 2.08 -4.64
CA VAL A 28 -0.94 0.66 -4.74
C VAL A 28 -1.65 0.08 -5.95
N THR A 29 -1.00 -0.87 -6.61
CA THR A 29 -1.61 -1.76 -7.60
C THR A 29 -1.45 -3.19 -7.09
N PHE A 30 -2.57 -3.86 -6.81
CA PHE A 30 -2.59 -5.24 -6.37
C PHE A 30 -2.40 -6.21 -7.56
N SER A 31 -2.10 -7.47 -7.26
CA SER A 31 -1.81 -8.48 -8.29
C SER A 31 -3.02 -8.74 -9.21
N ASP A 32 -4.24 -8.51 -8.71
CA ASP A 32 -5.49 -8.61 -9.47
C ASP A 32 -5.80 -7.38 -10.34
N GLY A 33 -4.93 -6.37 -10.33
CA GLY A 33 -5.07 -5.14 -11.10
C GLY A 33 -5.93 -4.06 -10.44
N VAL A 34 -6.50 -4.31 -9.26
CA VAL A 34 -7.15 -3.26 -8.47
C VAL A 34 -6.11 -2.26 -7.98
N THR A 35 -6.42 -0.98 -8.17
CA THR A 35 -5.59 0.12 -7.68
C THR A 35 -6.23 0.82 -6.50
N GLY A 36 -5.41 1.45 -5.66
CA GLY A 36 -5.90 2.19 -4.50
C GLY A 36 -4.93 3.27 -4.04
N LYS A 37 -5.45 4.31 -3.39
CA LYS A 37 -4.64 5.30 -2.69
C LYS A 37 -4.51 4.90 -1.23
N TRP A 38 -3.29 4.95 -0.73
CA TRP A 38 -2.98 4.68 0.67
C TRP A 38 -2.26 5.87 1.29
N ILE A 39 -2.43 6.02 2.59
CA ILE A 39 -1.74 7.01 3.41
C ILE A 39 -1.25 6.37 4.69
N VAL A 40 -0.34 7.06 5.35
CA VAL A 40 0.08 6.79 6.71
C VAL A 40 -0.14 8.08 7.49
N ASP A 41 -0.92 8.02 8.55
CA ASP A 41 -1.13 9.16 9.43
C ASP A 41 0.02 9.34 10.44
N GLN A 42 -0.03 10.43 11.23
CA GLN A 42 0.99 10.77 12.22
C GLN A 42 1.21 9.72 13.32
N GLN A 43 0.30 8.75 13.47
CA GLN A 43 0.42 7.62 14.41
C GLN A 43 1.03 6.38 13.73
N TYR A 44 1.63 6.54 12.54
CA TYR A 44 2.25 5.47 11.75
C TYR A 44 1.26 4.37 11.33
N ARG A 45 -0.04 4.69 11.26
CA ARG A 45 -1.06 3.73 10.84
C ARG A 45 -1.30 3.87 9.35
N PRO A 46 -1.09 2.80 8.55
CA PRO A 46 -1.49 2.80 7.16
C PRO A 46 -3.00 2.65 7.03
N GLY A 47 -3.57 3.38 6.06
CA GLY A 47 -4.98 3.29 5.70
C GLY A 47 -5.18 3.54 4.21
N PHE A 48 -6.24 2.98 3.65
CA PHE A 48 -6.67 3.25 2.28
C PHE A 48 -7.65 4.42 2.27
N THR A 49 -7.40 5.42 1.42
CA THR A 49 -8.31 6.56 1.24
C THR A 49 -9.24 6.36 0.06
N GLU A 50 -8.80 5.61 -0.94
CA GLU A 50 -9.56 5.35 -2.17
C GLU A 50 -9.19 3.97 -2.70
N ILE A 51 -10.17 3.21 -3.18
CA ILE A 51 -9.94 1.96 -3.90
C ILE A 51 -10.77 2.01 -5.18
N SER A 52 -10.17 1.62 -6.30
CA SER A 52 -10.83 1.65 -7.61
C SER A 52 -12.04 0.72 -7.70
N GLN A 53 -12.06 -0.32 -6.86
CA GLN A 53 -13.19 -1.24 -6.73
C GLN A 53 -13.86 -1.08 -5.35
N PRO A 54 -15.11 -0.58 -5.29
CA PRO A 54 -15.82 -0.41 -4.02
C PRO A 54 -16.09 -1.77 -3.37
N GLY A 55 -15.81 -1.90 -2.07
CA GLY A 55 -15.96 -3.15 -1.33
C GLY A 55 -14.85 -4.19 -1.58
N TYR A 56 -13.82 -3.83 -2.33
CA TYR A 56 -12.67 -4.70 -2.56
C TYR A 56 -11.99 -5.09 -1.25
N ARG A 57 -11.70 -6.38 -1.14
CA ARG A 57 -10.84 -6.95 -0.12
C ARG A 57 -9.67 -7.62 -0.82
N PRO A 58 -8.42 -7.16 -0.61
CA PRO A 58 -7.26 -7.87 -1.12
C PRO A 58 -7.24 -9.28 -0.53
N ASN A 59 -6.77 -10.23 -1.32
CA ASN A 59 -6.54 -11.57 -0.81
C ASN A 59 -5.39 -11.55 0.22
N PRO A 60 -5.24 -12.61 1.05
CA PRO A 60 -4.24 -12.62 2.11
C PRO A 60 -2.80 -12.40 1.61
N ALA A 61 -2.47 -12.87 0.40
CA ALA A 61 -1.14 -12.73 -0.16
C ALA A 61 -0.86 -11.29 -0.60
N ASP A 62 -1.80 -10.65 -1.29
CA ASP A 62 -1.73 -9.23 -1.66
C ASP A 62 -1.67 -8.33 -0.43
N ALA A 63 -2.45 -8.63 0.62
CA ALA A 63 -2.41 -7.89 1.87
C ALA A 63 -1.04 -8.00 2.56
N GLN A 64 -0.44 -9.20 2.58
CA GLN A 64 0.90 -9.41 3.13
C GLN A 64 1.98 -8.69 2.32
N ALA A 65 1.94 -8.81 0.99
CA ALA A 65 2.88 -8.13 0.11
C ALA A 65 2.79 -6.60 0.24
N PHE A 66 1.57 -6.05 0.34
CA PHE A 66 1.36 -4.63 0.61
C PHE A 66 2.01 -4.18 1.93
N MET A 67 1.82 -4.93 3.02
CA MET A 67 2.44 -4.62 4.32
C MET A 67 3.98 -4.67 4.27
N GLN A 68 4.55 -5.63 3.53
CA GLN A 68 6.00 -5.74 3.34
C GLN A 68 6.58 -4.56 2.55
N GLU A 69 5.97 -4.22 1.42
CA GLU A 69 6.42 -3.11 0.58
C GLU A 69 6.21 -1.77 1.29
N LEU A 70 5.11 -1.61 2.03
CA LEU A 70 4.88 -0.43 2.88
C LEU A 70 6.01 -0.26 3.92
N GLY A 71 6.40 -1.33 4.61
CA GLY A 71 7.51 -1.28 5.57
C GLY A 71 8.83 -0.88 4.91
N ARG A 72 9.11 -1.41 3.71
CA ARG A 72 10.30 -1.06 2.93
C ARG A 72 10.30 0.40 2.49
N VAL A 73 9.14 0.91 2.11
CA VAL A 73 8.92 2.32 1.76
C VAL A 73 9.17 3.24 2.94
N MET A 74 8.67 2.89 4.14
CA MET A 74 8.90 3.68 5.35
C MET A 74 10.38 3.73 5.71
N GLN A 75 11.04 2.57 5.71
CA GLN A 75 12.48 2.46 5.95
C GLN A 75 13.28 3.29 4.94
N ALA A 76 12.91 3.26 3.66
CA ALA A 76 13.58 4.07 2.63
C ALA A 76 13.38 5.59 2.82
N ARG A 77 12.31 6.01 3.51
CA ARG A 77 12.05 7.41 3.88
C ARG A 77 12.74 7.83 5.19
N GLY A 78 13.28 6.88 5.96
CA GLY A 78 13.85 7.13 7.29
C GLY A 78 12.80 7.37 8.39
N LEU A 79 11.57 6.87 8.17
CA LEU A 79 10.52 6.73 9.18
C LEU A 79 10.67 5.37 9.87
#